data_AF-U5HC92-F1
#
_entry.id   AF-U5HC92-F1
#
_cell.length_a   1.000
_cell.length_b   1.000
_cell.length_c   1.000
_cell.angle_alpha   90.00
_cell.angle_beta   90.00
_cell.angle_gamma   90.00
#
_symmetry.space_group_name_H-M   'P 1'
#
loop_
_entity.id
_entity.type
_entity.pdbx_description
1 polymer ?
#
loop_
_entity_poly.entity_id
_entity_poly.type
_entity_poly.pdbx_seq_one_letter_code
_entity_poly.pdbx_strand_id
1 'polypeptide(L)'
;MSQALPPLAPPHQPQSIAPNELDAVRLKLVQLIDSIQLLLSQVHYLSSTVPSPSTQHPGLLSYNEVISRYNLILSHVAALGGLLSSVGNPREAERRYRNGEPKRDPKAERWKGSLVVPAVSVEPAKDWVVGTLLRTKQTVEVENYLSELEESLPRVFKEEASRKRAMEEREKLVEGASERILSLKDGESGEEWDWRARVEFDEDDEESEKMQIEDDTEKRKWTVQEVATYQRTGKLPV
;
A
#
# COMPACT_ATOMS: atom_id res chain seq x y z
N MET A 1 18.91 22.93 53.06
CA MET A 1 18.63 21.64 52.41
C MET A 1 18.20 21.95 50.98
N SER A 2 19.14 21.92 50.04
CA SER A 2 18.89 22.31 48.65
C SER A 2 18.71 21.03 47.84
N GLN A 3 17.47 20.73 47.42
CA GLN A 3 17.20 19.62 46.51
C GLN A 3 17.72 20.00 45.11
N ALA A 4 18.74 19.28 44.65
CA ALA A 4 19.22 19.37 43.28
C ALA A 4 18.15 18.81 42.33
N LEU A 5 17.75 19.63 41.36
CA LEU A 5 16.91 19.20 40.24
C LEU A 5 17.58 18.02 39.51
N PRO A 6 16.84 16.99 39.09
CA PRO A 6 17.40 15.93 38.28
C PRO A 6 17.92 16.51 36.96
N PRO A 7 19.06 16.00 36.44
CA PRO A 7 19.62 16.50 35.19
C PRO A 7 18.61 16.32 34.06
N LEU A 8 18.37 17.38 33.29
CA LEU A 8 17.64 17.28 32.03
C LEU A 8 18.32 16.21 31.16
N ALA A 9 17.53 15.25 30.70
CA ALA A 9 17.98 14.26 29.73
C ALA A 9 18.67 14.99 28.55
N PRO A 10 19.80 14.48 28.03
CA PRO A 10 20.48 15.12 26.91
C PRO A 10 19.51 15.26 25.74
N PRO A 11 19.55 16.37 24.99
CA PRO A 11 18.72 16.53 23.81
C PRO A 11 18.99 15.36 22.87
N HIS A 12 17.94 14.65 22.47
CA HIS A 12 18.04 13.59 21.46
C HIS A 12 18.85 14.14 20.27
N GLN A 13 19.99 13.53 19.98
CA GLN A 13 20.77 13.89 18.79
C GLN A 13 19.84 13.79 17.58
N PRO A 14 19.79 14.81 16.70
CA PRO A 14 18.96 14.76 15.51
C PRO A 14 19.40 13.56 14.68
N GLN A 15 18.49 12.60 14.49
CA GLN A 15 18.77 11.45 13.65
C GLN A 15 18.69 11.91 12.19
N SER A 16 19.83 11.85 11.50
CA SER A 16 19.87 12.12 10.06
C SER A 16 19.23 10.95 9.32
N ILE A 17 18.22 11.23 8.52
CA ILE A 17 17.67 10.26 7.57
C ILE A 17 18.72 9.98 6.51
N ALA A 18 18.88 8.72 6.10
CA ALA A 18 19.80 8.38 5.03
C ALA A 18 19.30 8.98 3.69
N PRO A 19 20.18 9.56 2.85
CA PRO A 19 19.77 10.19 1.59
C PRO A 19 18.97 9.23 0.68
N ASN A 20 19.35 7.95 0.66
CA ASN A 20 18.66 6.91 -0.10
C ASN A 20 17.21 6.69 0.36
N GLU A 21 16.92 6.83 1.66
CA GLU A 21 15.56 6.68 2.21
C GLU A 21 14.69 7.89 1.80
N LEU A 22 15.26 9.09 1.81
CA LEU A 22 14.60 10.30 1.33
C LEU A 22 14.33 10.23 -0.18
N ASP A 23 15.28 9.73 -0.96
CA ASP A 23 15.11 9.55 -2.41
C ASP A 23 14.01 8.54 -2.75
N ALA A 24 13.89 7.46 -1.97
CA ALA A 24 12.80 6.50 -2.12
C ALA A 24 11.42 7.13 -1.87
N VAL A 25 11.31 7.95 -0.81
CA VAL A 25 10.10 8.71 -0.51
C VAL A 25 9.80 9.71 -1.62
N ARG A 26 10.81 10.46 -2.08
CA ARG A 26 10.69 11.42 -3.18
C ARG A 26 10.18 10.74 -4.45
N LEU A 27 10.79 9.62 -4.85
CA LEU A 27 10.37 8.88 -6.05
C LEU A 27 8.91 8.45 -5.96
N LYS A 28 8.48 7.95 -4.79
CA LYS A 28 7.09 7.53 -4.58
C LYS A 28 6.11 8.71 -4.57
N LEU A 29 6.51 9.85 -4.01
CA LEU A 29 5.71 11.08 -4.08
C LEU A 29 5.55 11.56 -5.52
N VAL A 30 6.60 11.52 -6.34
CA VAL A 30 6.51 11.88 -7.77
C VAL A 30 5.53 10.96 -8.50
N GLN A 31 5.65 9.63 -8.31
CA GLN A 31 4.73 8.67 -8.92
C GLN A 31 3.25 8.89 -8.52
N LEU A 32 3.01 9.25 -7.25
CA LEU A 32 1.69 9.59 -6.75
C LEU A 32 1.16 10.88 -7.40
N ILE A 33 1.99 11.92 -7.46
CA ILE A 33 1.65 13.20 -8.09
C ILE A 33 1.30 12.98 -9.56
N ASP A 34 2.13 12.25 -10.31
CA ASP A 34 1.90 11.96 -11.73
C ASP A 34 0.57 11.22 -11.95
N SER A 35 0.27 10.24 -11.09
CA SER A 35 -0.99 9.47 -11.15
C SER A 35 -2.22 10.34 -10.89
N ILE A 36 -2.14 11.25 -9.91
CA ILE A 36 -3.21 12.20 -9.59
C ILE A 36 -3.39 13.22 -10.72
N GLN A 37 -2.29 13.78 -11.24
CA GLN A 37 -2.33 14.73 -12.35
C GLN A 37 -2.89 14.11 -13.63
N LEU A 38 -2.56 12.84 -13.90
CA LEU A 38 -3.15 12.11 -15.01
C LEU A 38 -4.67 11.94 -14.83
N LEU A 39 -5.14 11.60 -13.63
CA LEU A 39 -6.58 11.53 -13.37
C LEU A 39 -7.25 12.90 -13.53
N LEU A 40 -6.68 13.95 -12.95
CA LEU A 40 -7.21 15.31 -13.03
C LEU A 40 -7.28 15.84 -14.46
N SER A 41 -6.21 15.67 -15.24
CA SER A 41 -6.16 16.10 -16.65
C SER A 41 -7.22 15.38 -17.49
N GLN A 42 -7.48 14.10 -17.22
CA GLN A 42 -8.51 13.37 -17.93
C GLN A 42 -9.92 13.78 -17.54
N VAL A 43 -10.21 13.97 -16.25
CA VAL A 43 -11.49 14.50 -15.79
C VAL A 43 -11.73 15.90 -16.39
N HIS A 44 -10.70 16.74 -16.44
CA HIS A 44 -10.76 18.06 -17.06
C HIS A 44 -10.98 17.98 -18.58
N TYR A 45 -10.27 17.10 -19.28
CA TYR A 45 -10.44 16.88 -20.72
C TYR A 45 -11.87 16.41 -21.05
N LEU A 46 -12.39 15.47 -20.28
CA LEU A 46 -13.74 14.96 -20.44
C LEU A 46 -14.79 16.05 -20.13
N SER A 47 -14.57 16.87 -19.12
CA SER A 47 -15.44 18.01 -18.79
C SER A 47 -15.45 19.11 -19.87
N SER A 48 -14.33 19.29 -20.59
CA SER A 48 -14.17 20.35 -21.60
C SER A 48 -14.47 19.91 -23.03
N THR A 49 -14.64 18.61 -23.28
CA THR A 49 -14.97 18.08 -24.61
C THR A 49 -16.49 17.97 -24.80
N VAL A 50 -16.96 18.41 -25.97
CA VAL A 50 -18.39 18.36 -26.32
C VAL A 50 -18.84 16.90 -26.37
N PRO A 51 -19.93 16.52 -25.67
CA PRO A 51 -20.51 15.19 -25.75
C PRO A 51 -20.70 14.69 -27.18
N SER A 52 -20.16 13.52 -27.51
CA SER A 52 -20.79 12.71 -28.56
C SER A 52 -22.18 12.30 -28.05
N PRO A 53 -23.26 12.42 -28.84
CA PRO A 53 -24.64 12.22 -28.39
C PRO A 53 -24.98 10.78 -27.95
N SER A 54 -24.02 9.84 -27.96
CA SER A 54 -24.26 8.42 -27.73
C SER A 54 -23.89 7.89 -26.33
N THR A 55 -23.39 8.72 -25.41
CA THR A 55 -23.10 8.26 -24.03
C THR A 55 -24.08 8.89 -23.03
N GLN A 56 -24.67 8.05 -22.16
CA GLN A 56 -25.61 8.48 -21.12
C GLN A 56 -25.02 9.51 -20.13
N HIS A 57 -23.68 9.57 -20.02
CA HIS A 57 -22.95 10.53 -19.20
C HIS A 57 -21.69 11.03 -19.93
N PRO A 58 -21.84 12.04 -20.80
CA PRO A 58 -20.67 12.60 -21.45
C PRO A 58 -19.85 13.43 -20.45
N GLY A 59 -18.54 13.27 -20.50
CA GLY A 59 -17.63 13.98 -19.60
C GLY A 59 -17.25 13.24 -18.31
N LEU A 60 -17.70 11.99 -18.13
CA LEU A 60 -17.31 11.14 -16.99
C LEU A 60 -16.53 9.91 -17.46
N LEU A 61 -15.53 9.50 -16.68
CA LEU A 61 -14.84 8.22 -16.86
C LEU A 61 -15.80 7.07 -16.56
N SER A 62 -15.59 5.91 -17.20
CA SER A 62 -16.33 4.70 -16.84
C SER A 62 -15.99 4.28 -15.40
N TYR A 63 -16.93 3.64 -14.73
CA TYR A 63 -16.73 3.19 -13.34
C TYR A 63 -15.50 2.30 -13.17
N ASN A 64 -15.26 1.39 -14.12
CA ASN A 64 -14.09 0.51 -14.11
C ASN A 64 -12.77 1.30 -14.21
N GLU A 65 -12.73 2.36 -15.02
CA GLU A 65 -11.55 3.24 -15.14
C GLU A 65 -11.33 4.05 -13.87
N VAL A 66 -12.40 4.54 -13.24
CA VAL A 66 -12.31 5.27 -11.97
C VAL A 66 -11.75 4.35 -10.87
N ILE A 67 -12.29 3.14 -10.72
CA ILE A 67 -11.81 2.17 -9.72
C ILE A 67 -10.35 1.82 -9.96
N SER A 68 -9.98 1.48 -11.19
CA SER A 68 -8.61 1.05 -11.48
C SER A 68 -7.59 2.18 -11.21
N ARG A 69 -7.94 3.44 -11.50
CA ARG A 69 -7.12 4.60 -11.12
C ARG A 69 -7.08 4.85 -9.62
N TYR A 70 -8.21 4.71 -8.95
CA TYR A 70 -8.29 4.82 -7.50
C TYR A 70 -7.40 3.77 -6.82
N ASN A 71 -7.46 2.51 -7.26
CA ASN A 71 -6.64 1.43 -6.73
C ASN A 71 -5.14 1.67 -6.99
N LEU A 72 -4.78 2.28 -8.12
CA LEU A 72 -3.40 2.68 -8.38
C LEU A 72 -2.93 3.76 -7.40
N ILE A 73 -3.74 4.81 -7.18
CA ILE A 73 -3.45 5.87 -6.20
C ILE A 73 -3.34 5.26 -4.79
N LEU A 74 -4.27 4.40 -4.41
CA LEU A 74 -4.25 3.69 -3.13
C LEU A 74 -2.97 2.87 -2.96
N SER A 75 -2.52 2.19 -4.02
CA SER A 75 -1.26 1.43 -4.01
C SER A 75 -0.05 2.34 -3.79
N HIS A 76 -0.01 3.52 -4.39
CA HIS A 76 1.03 4.51 -4.16
C HIS A 76 1.01 5.06 -2.73
N VAL A 77 -0.18 5.36 -2.19
CA VAL A 77 -0.37 5.83 -0.81
C VAL A 77 0.07 4.75 0.20
N ALA A 78 -0.33 3.49 -0.02
CA ALA A 78 0.08 2.37 0.83
C ALA A 78 1.60 2.15 0.78
N ALA A 79 2.22 2.22 -0.41
CA ALA A 79 3.67 2.12 -0.56
C ALA A 79 4.41 3.27 0.15
N LEU A 80 3.89 4.50 0.07
CA LEU A 80 4.43 5.65 0.80
C LEU A 80 4.29 5.45 2.32
N GLY A 81 3.14 4.95 2.78
CA GLY A 81 2.90 4.56 4.16
C GLY A 81 3.94 3.54 4.65
N GLY A 82 4.20 2.51 3.85
CA GLY A 82 5.23 1.50 4.10
C GLY A 82 6.67 2.05 4.12
N LEU A 83 6.95 3.19 3.47
CA LEU A 83 8.26 3.86 3.54
C LEU A 83 8.39 4.75 4.79
N LEU A 84 7.30 5.36 5.23
CA LEU A 84 7.29 6.26 6.39
C LEU A 84 7.10 5.51 7.71
N SER A 85 6.46 4.35 7.66
CA SER A 85 6.13 3.51 8.79
C SER A 85 6.11 2.04 8.39
N SER A 86 6.32 1.15 9.34
CA SER A 86 6.02 -0.27 9.17
C SER A 86 4.52 -0.58 9.26
N VAL A 87 3.70 0.39 9.70
CA VAL A 87 2.26 0.23 9.88
C VAL A 87 1.60 0.07 8.51
N GLY A 88 0.88 -1.03 8.32
CA GLY A 88 0.20 -1.34 7.06
C GLY A 88 1.01 -2.16 6.05
N ASN A 89 2.26 -2.53 6.37
CA ASN A 89 3.02 -3.50 5.57
C ASN A 89 2.87 -4.91 6.18
N PRO A 90 2.04 -5.79 5.61
CA PRO A 90 1.74 -7.10 6.20
C PRO A 90 2.99 -7.98 6.36
N ARG A 91 3.96 -7.87 5.43
CA ARG A 91 5.23 -8.61 5.51
C ARG A 91 6.12 -8.12 6.65
N GLU A 92 6.12 -6.81 6.89
CA GLU A 92 6.92 -6.22 7.96
C GLU A 92 6.27 -6.45 9.32
N ALA A 93 4.94 -6.41 9.39
CA ALA A 93 4.18 -6.81 10.57
C ALA A 93 4.44 -8.29 10.95
N GLU A 94 4.37 -9.20 9.98
CA GLU A 94 4.67 -10.63 10.19
C GLU A 94 6.12 -10.84 10.65
N ARG A 95 7.08 -10.17 10.03
CA ARG A 95 8.49 -10.23 10.43
C ARG A 95 8.69 -9.74 11.87
N ARG A 96 8.05 -8.62 12.24
CA ARG A 96 8.16 -8.05 13.59
C ARG A 96 7.58 -8.94 14.66
N TYR A 97 6.45 -9.57 14.35
CA TYR A 97 5.84 -10.58 15.20
C TYR A 97 6.80 -11.76 15.42
N ARG A 98 7.35 -12.34 14.34
CA ARG A 98 8.33 -13.45 14.45
C ARG A 98 9.61 -13.08 15.22
N ASN A 99 10.06 -11.83 15.09
CA ASN A 99 11.31 -11.36 15.67
C ASN A 99 11.16 -10.79 17.09
N GLY A 100 9.95 -10.68 17.63
CA GLY A 100 9.70 -10.04 18.93
C GLY A 100 10.15 -8.57 18.97
N GLU A 101 10.05 -7.87 17.84
CA GLU A 101 10.47 -6.46 17.74
C GLU A 101 9.59 -5.54 18.63
N PRO A 102 10.14 -4.43 19.15
CA PRO A 102 9.39 -3.52 20.02
C PRO A 102 8.11 -2.99 19.35
N LYS A 103 7.04 -2.83 20.14
CA LYS A 103 5.74 -2.31 19.69
C LYS A 103 5.81 -0.95 18.99
N ARG A 104 6.83 -0.14 19.31
CA ARG A 104 7.01 1.20 18.75
C ARG A 104 7.75 1.09 17.43
N ASP A 105 7.19 1.68 16.38
CA ASP A 105 7.76 1.61 15.04
C ASP A 105 9.08 2.42 14.90
N PRO A 106 10.25 1.77 14.84
CA PRO A 106 11.53 2.45 14.68
C PRO A 106 11.62 3.30 13.41
N LYS A 107 10.91 2.92 12.35
CA LYS A 107 10.93 3.66 11.08
C LYS A 107 10.22 5.00 11.24
N ALA A 108 9.01 4.98 11.79
CA ALA A 108 8.27 6.20 12.09
C ALA A 108 9.01 7.11 13.08
N GLU A 109 9.67 6.55 14.09
CA GLU A 109 10.43 7.37 15.07
C GLU A 109 11.65 8.07 14.45
N ARG A 110 12.32 7.45 13.49
CA ARG A 110 13.41 8.11 12.73
C ARG A 110 12.92 9.33 11.98
N TRP A 111 11.78 9.21 11.30
CA TRP A 111 11.17 10.33 10.56
C TRP A 111 10.70 11.44 11.52
N LYS A 112 10.09 11.09 12.66
CA LYS A 112 9.69 12.07 13.69
C LYS A 112 10.88 12.78 14.33
N GLY A 113 12.00 12.08 14.50
CA GLY A 113 13.23 12.62 15.06
C GLY A 113 14.05 13.45 14.09
N SER A 114 13.67 13.50 12.81
CA SER A 114 14.35 14.29 11.79
C SER A 114 13.77 15.69 11.69
N LEU A 115 14.63 16.69 11.68
CA LEU A 115 14.26 18.09 11.55
C LEU A 115 14.62 18.59 10.15
N VAL A 116 13.64 19.18 9.46
CA VAL A 116 13.86 19.85 8.18
C VAL A 116 14.04 21.35 8.44
N VAL A 117 15.20 21.88 8.08
CA VAL A 117 15.54 23.31 8.23
C VAL A 117 15.97 23.85 6.86
N PRO A 118 15.57 25.07 6.48
CA PRO A 118 16.12 25.74 5.31
C PRO A 118 17.65 25.77 5.35
N ALA A 119 18.30 25.45 4.23
CA ALA A 119 19.75 25.51 4.11
C ALA A 119 20.30 26.96 4.12
N VAL A 120 19.44 27.94 3.85
CA VAL A 120 19.78 29.37 3.76
C VAL A 120 18.93 30.14 4.76
N SER A 121 19.46 31.24 5.31
CA SER A 121 18.71 32.15 6.16
C SER A 121 17.51 32.71 5.40
N VAL A 122 16.32 32.53 5.95
CA VAL A 122 15.05 32.92 5.34
C VAL A 122 14.61 34.26 5.93
N GLU A 123 14.32 35.25 5.09
CA GLU A 123 13.70 36.51 5.53
C GLU A 123 12.17 36.36 5.46
N PRO A 124 11.42 36.34 6.58
CA PRO A 124 10.00 35.99 6.59
C PRO A 124 9.12 36.89 5.70
N ALA A 125 9.51 38.16 5.53
CA ALA A 125 8.77 39.13 4.73
C ALA A 125 8.98 38.98 3.20
N LYS A 126 10.10 38.38 2.78
CA LYS A 126 10.43 38.17 1.36
C LYS A 126 10.21 36.72 0.92
N ASP A 127 10.46 35.77 1.83
CA ASP A 127 10.49 34.34 1.55
C ASP A 127 9.28 33.59 2.14
N TRP A 128 8.09 34.20 2.06
CA TRP A 128 6.84 33.63 2.58
C TRP A 128 6.52 32.23 2.00
N VAL A 129 7.01 31.96 0.78
CA VAL A 129 6.88 30.67 0.09
C VAL A 129 7.56 29.55 0.88
N VAL A 130 8.73 29.80 1.46
CA VAL A 130 9.45 28.80 2.28
C VAL A 130 8.62 28.43 3.51
N GLY A 131 8.00 29.43 4.14
CA GLY A 131 7.06 29.21 5.25
C GLY A 131 5.84 28.39 4.85
N THR A 132 5.34 28.56 3.62
CA THR A 132 4.20 27.79 3.10
C THR A 132 4.61 26.36 2.75
N LEU A 133 5.79 26.15 2.17
CA LEU A 133 6.30 24.83 1.77
C LEU A 133 6.70 23.96 2.96
N LEU A 134 7.27 24.56 4.01
CA LEU A 134 7.65 23.87 5.24
C LEU A 134 6.51 23.82 6.27
N ARG A 135 5.31 24.30 5.92
CA ARG A 135 4.16 24.27 6.81
C ARG A 135 3.74 22.83 7.07
N THR A 136 3.69 22.45 8.34
CA THR A 136 3.16 21.15 8.81
C THR A 136 1.73 21.23 9.31
N LYS A 137 1.13 22.44 9.36
CA LYS A 137 -0.28 22.64 9.70
C LYS A 137 -1.17 21.91 8.70
N GLN A 138 -2.10 21.12 9.23
CA GLN A 138 -3.10 20.39 8.48
C GLN A 138 -4.00 21.32 7.67
N THR A 139 -4.70 20.78 6.67
CA THR A 139 -5.71 21.56 5.95
C THR A 139 -6.96 21.70 6.82
N VAL A 140 -7.72 22.78 6.60
CA VAL A 140 -8.86 23.12 7.45
C VAL A 140 -9.94 22.03 7.41
N GLU A 141 -10.11 21.38 6.26
CA GLU A 141 -11.06 20.27 6.09
C GLU A 141 -10.70 19.08 6.99
N VAL A 142 -9.40 18.78 7.12
CA VAL A 142 -8.90 17.70 7.99
C VAL A 142 -9.05 18.10 9.45
N GLU A 143 -8.71 19.34 9.82
CA GLU A 143 -8.88 19.84 11.18
C GLU A 143 -10.35 19.77 11.64
N ASN A 144 -11.28 20.19 10.78
CA ASN A 144 -12.71 20.13 11.04
C ASN A 144 -13.19 18.68 11.19
N TYR A 145 -12.81 17.80 10.27
CA TYR A 145 -13.17 16.38 10.33
C TYR A 145 -12.65 15.71 11.61
N LEU A 146 -11.41 15.99 12.01
CA LEU A 146 -10.85 15.45 13.26
C LEU A 146 -11.57 15.99 14.49
N SER A 147 -11.97 17.26 14.47
CA SER A 147 -12.74 17.86 15.57
C SER A 147 -14.12 17.21 15.71
N GLU A 148 -14.84 17.05 14.58
CA GLU A 148 -16.13 16.35 14.55
C GLU A 148 -16.00 14.88 15.00
N LEU A 149 -14.93 14.20 14.55
CA LEU A 149 -14.65 12.84 14.96
C LEU A 149 -14.38 12.76 16.47
N GLU A 150 -13.57 13.67 17.02
CA GLU A 150 -13.26 13.73 18.45
C GLU A 150 -14.50 14.02 19.31
N GLU A 151 -15.40 14.87 18.81
CA GLU A 151 -16.69 15.12 19.45
C GLU A 151 -17.56 13.86 19.48
N SER A 152 -17.59 13.12 18.36
CA SER A 152 -18.37 11.88 18.21
C SER A 152 -17.85 10.70 19.03
N LEU A 153 -16.61 10.76 19.53
CA LEU A 153 -16.03 9.67 20.29
C LEU A 153 -16.81 9.39 21.60
N PRO A 154 -17.10 8.11 21.91
CA PRO A 154 -17.68 7.74 23.20
C PRO A 154 -16.81 8.21 24.38
N ARG A 155 -17.43 8.54 25.51
CA ARG A 155 -16.72 9.05 26.71
C ARG A 155 -15.57 8.15 27.18
N VAL A 156 -15.69 6.84 26.99
CA VAL A 156 -14.66 5.84 27.30
C VAL A 156 -13.35 6.10 26.54
N PHE A 157 -13.41 6.69 25.35
CA PHE A 157 -12.23 7.04 24.55
C PHE A 157 -11.70 8.44 24.84
N LYS A 158 -12.47 9.29 25.52
CA LYS A 158 -12.03 10.64 25.96
C LYS A 158 -11.15 10.57 27.20
N GLU A 159 -11.34 9.57 28.04
CA GLU A 159 -10.49 9.32 29.20
C GLU A 159 -9.24 8.51 28.78
N GLU A 160 -8.04 9.01 29.12
CA GLU A 160 -6.78 8.42 28.64
C GLU A 160 -6.56 6.98 29.13
N ALA A 161 -6.90 6.68 30.38
CA ALA A 161 -6.73 5.34 30.96
C ALA A 161 -7.66 4.32 30.29
N SER A 162 -8.93 4.71 30.09
CA SER A 162 -9.95 3.89 29.42
C SER A 162 -9.62 3.69 27.93
N ARG A 163 -9.11 4.72 27.25
CA ARG A 163 -8.61 4.63 25.87
C ARG A 163 -7.43 3.68 25.74
N LYS A 164 -6.44 3.73 26.65
CA LYS A 164 -5.28 2.82 26.63
C LYS A 164 -5.71 1.36 26.78
N ARG A 165 -6.60 1.06 27.74
CA ARG A 165 -7.15 -0.29 27.92
C ARG A 165 -7.90 -0.78 26.68
N ALA A 166 -8.79 0.03 26.12
CA ALA A 166 -9.54 -0.34 24.92
C ALA A 166 -8.62 -0.59 23.71
N MET A 167 -7.55 0.19 23.56
CA MET A 167 -6.55 -0.02 22.51
C MET A 167 -5.74 -1.31 22.72
N GLU A 168 -5.34 -1.62 23.95
CA GLU A 168 -4.65 -2.87 24.29
C GLU A 168 -5.55 -4.09 24.08
N GLU A 169 -6.82 -4.02 24.46
CA GLU A 169 -7.79 -5.10 24.20
C GLU A 169 -8.02 -5.31 22.70
N ARG A 170 -8.19 -4.23 21.94
CA ARG A 170 -8.29 -4.29 20.48
C ARG A 170 -7.02 -4.90 19.86
N GLU A 171 -5.85 -4.50 20.33
CA GLU A 171 -4.57 -5.02 19.84
C GLU A 171 -4.49 -6.53 20.05
N LYS A 172 -4.82 -7.03 21.25
CA LYS A 172 -4.88 -8.47 21.55
C LYS A 172 -5.88 -9.21 20.66
N LEU A 173 -7.06 -8.63 20.41
CA LEU A 173 -8.07 -9.22 19.54
C LEU A 173 -7.58 -9.31 18.09
N VAL A 174 -6.94 -8.25 17.58
CA VAL A 174 -6.39 -8.22 16.23
C VAL A 174 -5.23 -9.20 16.08
N GLU A 175 -4.35 -9.26 17.06
CA GLU A 175 -3.22 -10.20 17.09
C GLU A 175 -3.73 -11.65 17.09
N GLY A 176 -4.63 -12.02 18.02
CA GLY A 176 -5.21 -13.35 18.06
C GLY A 176 -6.02 -13.71 16.81
N ALA A 177 -6.71 -12.75 16.20
CA ALA A 177 -7.37 -12.97 14.90
C ALA A 177 -6.35 -13.19 13.78
N SER A 178 -5.25 -12.43 13.76
CA SER A 178 -4.19 -12.58 12.75
C SER A 178 -3.47 -13.92 12.87
N GLU A 179 -3.17 -14.37 14.10
CA GLU A 179 -2.60 -15.68 14.38
C GLU A 179 -3.51 -16.80 13.87
N ARG A 180 -4.82 -16.69 14.14
CA ARG A 180 -5.80 -17.67 13.68
C ARG A 180 -5.95 -17.70 12.16
N ILE A 181 -5.87 -16.53 11.50
CA ILE A 181 -5.90 -16.46 10.03
C ILE A 181 -4.64 -17.10 9.45
N LEU A 182 -3.47 -16.84 10.03
CA LEU A 182 -2.21 -17.43 9.59
C LEU A 182 -2.19 -18.94 9.80
N SER A 183 -2.66 -19.44 10.95
CA SER A 183 -2.76 -20.88 11.19
C SER A 183 -3.71 -21.58 10.22
N LEU A 184 -4.81 -20.92 9.83
CA LEU A 184 -5.71 -21.44 8.80
C LEU A 184 -5.08 -21.42 7.41
N LYS A 185 -4.31 -20.37 7.09
CA LYS A 185 -3.61 -20.22 5.81
C LYS A 185 -2.54 -21.28 5.61
N ASP A 186 -1.79 -21.63 6.65
CA ASP A 186 -0.70 -22.62 6.59
C ASP A 186 -1.21 -24.08 6.66
N GLY A 187 -2.52 -24.28 6.83
CA GLY A 187 -3.18 -25.59 6.92
C GLY A 187 -2.92 -26.28 8.26
N GLU A 188 -3.97 -26.79 8.91
CA GLU A 188 -3.84 -27.63 10.12
C GLU A 188 -3.09 -28.96 9.84
N SER A 189 -2.94 -29.31 8.55
CA SER A 189 -2.34 -30.54 8.02
C SER A 189 -1.07 -30.33 7.17
N GLY A 190 -0.63 -29.08 6.94
CA GLY A 190 0.43 -28.78 5.97
C GLY A 190 -0.04 -28.77 4.50
N GLU A 191 -1.35 -28.76 4.27
CA GLU A 191 -1.93 -28.54 2.94
C GLU A 191 -2.01 -27.05 2.63
N GLU A 192 -1.21 -26.61 1.66
CA GLU A 192 -1.27 -25.26 1.10
C GLU A 192 -2.63 -25.09 0.39
N TRP A 193 -3.43 -24.11 0.81
CA TRP A 193 -4.72 -23.83 0.18
C TRP A 193 -4.51 -23.39 -1.28
N ASP A 194 -4.70 -24.30 -2.23
CA ASP A 194 -4.78 -23.95 -3.64
C ASP A 194 -6.12 -23.29 -3.92
N TRP A 195 -6.18 -21.97 -3.77
CA TRP A 195 -7.34 -21.14 -4.10
C TRP A 195 -7.69 -21.15 -5.61
N ARG A 196 -6.83 -21.76 -6.45
CA ARG A 196 -7.13 -22.02 -7.86
C ARG A 196 -7.65 -23.43 -8.11
N ALA A 197 -7.66 -24.30 -7.10
CA ALA A 197 -8.27 -25.61 -7.21
C ALA A 197 -9.75 -25.40 -7.54
N ARG A 198 -10.13 -25.84 -8.74
CA ARG A 198 -11.53 -25.86 -9.14
C ARG A 198 -12.22 -26.79 -8.16
N VAL A 199 -13.20 -26.27 -7.43
CA VAL A 199 -14.09 -27.08 -6.60
C VAL A 199 -14.82 -28.00 -7.56
N GLU A 200 -14.31 -29.22 -7.71
CA GLU A 200 -15.09 -30.33 -8.26
C GLU A 200 -16.18 -30.56 -7.22
N PHE A 201 -17.38 -30.05 -7.52
CA PHE A 201 -18.57 -30.46 -6.79
C PHE A 201 -18.75 -31.94 -7.15
N ASP A 202 -18.54 -32.81 -6.16
CA ASP A 202 -19.00 -34.20 -6.20
C ASP A 202 -20.55 -34.16 -6.20
N GLU A 203 -21.14 -33.78 -7.33
CA GLU A 203 -22.48 -34.20 -7.70
C GLU A 203 -22.33 -35.56 -8.37
N ASP A 204 -23.07 -36.54 -7.85
CA ASP A 204 -23.15 -37.93 -8.28
C ASP A 204 -23.44 -38.06 -9.80
N ASP A 205 -22.42 -37.90 -10.64
CA ASP A 205 -22.46 -38.26 -12.05
C ASP A 205 -21.29 -39.21 -12.37
N GLU A 206 -21.58 -40.51 -12.38
CA GLU A 206 -20.73 -41.60 -12.89
C GLU A 206 -20.42 -41.47 -14.41
N GLU A 207 -20.46 -40.27 -14.99
CA GLU A 207 -20.26 -40.07 -16.43
C GLU A 207 -19.60 -38.72 -16.82
N SER A 208 -18.87 -38.07 -15.91
CA SER A 208 -17.98 -36.97 -16.31
C SER A 208 -16.65 -37.52 -16.83
N GLU A 209 -16.60 -37.72 -18.14
CA GLU A 209 -15.38 -37.95 -18.91
C GLU A 209 -14.25 -37.05 -18.40
N LYS A 210 -13.16 -37.69 -17.95
CA LYS A 210 -11.86 -37.05 -17.78
C LYS A 210 -11.44 -36.40 -19.09
N MET A 211 -11.74 -35.11 -19.27
CA MET A 211 -10.88 -34.24 -20.07
C MET A 211 -9.67 -33.85 -19.22
N GLN A 212 -8.86 -34.86 -18.89
CA GLN A 212 -7.43 -34.62 -18.77
C GLN A 212 -6.98 -34.31 -20.19
N ILE A 213 -6.77 -33.03 -20.48
CA ILE A 213 -5.91 -32.65 -21.60
C ILE A 213 -4.59 -33.35 -21.28
N GLU A 214 -4.32 -34.45 -22.00
CA GLU A 214 -3.01 -35.08 -22.02
C GLU A 214 -2.01 -33.95 -22.14
N ASP A 215 -1.19 -33.79 -21.11
CA ASP A 215 -0.01 -32.93 -21.13
C ASP A 215 0.63 -33.11 -22.50
N ASP A 216 0.65 -32.01 -23.26
CA ASP A 216 1.26 -31.92 -24.57
C ASP A 216 2.63 -32.60 -24.47
N THR A 217 2.70 -33.83 -24.97
CA THR A 217 3.95 -34.43 -25.41
C THR A 217 4.58 -33.36 -26.27
N GLU A 218 5.67 -32.74 -25.78
CA GLU A 218 6.31 -31.61 -26.43
C GLU A 218 6.52 -31.97 -27.90
N LYS A 219 5.66 -31.46 -28.78
CA LYS A 219 5.72 -31.76 -30.20
C LYS A 219 7.06 -31.20 -30.67
N ARG A 220 8.00 -32.12 -30.96
CA ARG A 220 9.38 -31.82 -31.35
C ARG A 220 9.37 -30.67 -32.35
N LYS A 221 9.89 -29.51 -31.93
CA LYS A 221 9.97 -28.32 -32.78
C LYS A 221 10.92 -28.63 -33.94
N TRP A 222 10.43 -28.55 -35.17
CA TRP A 222 11.24 -28.78 -36.37
C TRP A 222 12.40 -27.78 -36.42
N THR A 223 13.58 -28.27 -36.77
CA THR A 223 14.75 -27.43 -36.99
C THR A 223 14.60 -26.66 -38.30
N VAL A 224 15.26 -25.49 -38.41
CA VAL A 224 15.18 -24.63 -39.60
C VAL A 224 15.58 -25.36 -40.89
N GLN A 225 16.49 -26.34 -40.79
CA GLN A 225 16.91 -27.16 -41.92
C GLN A 225 15.82 -28.15 -42.36
N GLU A 226 15.11 -28.78 -41.42
CA GLU A 226 13.98 -29.69 -41.68
C GLU A 226 12.79 -28.95 -42.32
N VAL A 227 12.53 -27.71 -41.91
CA VAL A 227 11.53 -26.85 -42.55
C VAL A 227 11.91 -26.53 -44.00
N ALA A 228 13.19 -26.23 -44.26
CA ALA A 228 13.68 -25.89 -45.60
C ALA A 228 13.65 -27.10 -46.55
N THR A 229 13.96 -28.30 -46.06
CA THR A 229 13.84 -29.54 -46.86
C THR A 229 12.39 -29.91 -47.13
N TYR A 230 11.49 -29.74 -46.16
CA TYR A 230 10.05 -29.94 -46.37
C TYR A 230 9.51 -29.00 -47.46
N GLN A 231 9.82 -27.71 -47.42
CA GLN A 231 9.37 -26.74 -48.43
C GLN A 231 9.88 -27.07 -49.85
N ARG A 232 11.06 -27.69 -49.97
CA ARG A 232 11.64 -28.05 -51.27
C ARG A 232 11.18 -29.39 -51.81
N THR A 233 10.87 -30.35 -50.94
CA THR A 233 10.68 -31.76 -51.33
C THR A 233 9.31 -32.33 -50.98
N GLY A 234 8.52 -31.61 -50.17
CA GLY A 234 7.21 -32.07 -49.69
C GLY A 234 7.26 -33.27 -48.74
N LYS A 235 8.46 -33.73 -48.35
CA LYS A 235 8.64 -34.89 -47.46
C LYS A 235 8.77 -34.44 -46.01
N LEU A 236 7.94 -35.03 -45.14
CA LEU A 236 7.95 -34.75 -43.71
C LEU A 236 9.29 -35.17 -43.07
N PRO A 237 9.81 -34.39 -42.10
CA PRO A 237 10.98 -34.77 -41.32
C PRO A 237 10.68 -35.99 -40.43
N VAL A 238 11.68 -36.86 -40.24
CA VAL A 238 11.63 -38.02 -39.32
C VAL A 238 12.25 -37.65 -37.98
#